data_AF-A0A318CZC9-F1
#
_entry.id   AF-A0A318CZC9-F1
#
_cell.length_a   1.000
_cell.length_b   1.000
_cell.length_c   1.000
_cell.angle_alpha   90.00
_cell.angle_beta   90.00
_cell.angle_gamma   90.00
#
_symmetry.space_group_name_H-M   'P 1'
#
loop_
_entity.id
_entity.type
_entity.pdbx_description
1 polymer ?
#
loop_
_entity_poly.entity_id
_entity_poly.type
_entity_poly.pdbx_seq_one_letter_code
_entity_poly.pdbx_strand_id
1 'polypeptide(L)'
;MTPILTFIGRHNSGKTTVIREVVRRLRDRGYKIAVIKSTKHRGLNLDSPGSDSYLYGKDGIESVALICPDELILFQNNTVENLKHLAFRLFPDADMVIGEGFKHASGIPKIEVTRADASKEPLRESVSDVRAVVSDYEISFDKVFKTSRIAELTDFIENSFLNDKKDDVCLFVDSREISLNNFVRNSLKGIIFGFINCLKFIQGAQKLEIRIKGPG
;
A
#
# COMPACT_ATOMS: atom_id res chain seq x y z
N MET A 1 -0.81 -10.94 -4.59
CA MET A 1 -0.31 -9.59 -4.35
C MET A 1 -0.87 -9.06 -3.05
N THR A 2 -0.15 -8.21 -2.32
CA THR A 2 -0.72 -7.53 -1.15
C THR A 2 -1.77 -6.50 -1.59
N PRO A 3 -3.04 -6.62 -1.14
CA PRO A 3 -4.10 -5.67 -1.45
C PRO A 3 -3.73 -4.28 -0.94
N ILE A 4 -4.14 -3.28 -1.71
CA ILE A 4 -3.93 -1.86 -1.40
C ILE A 4 -5.30 -1.19 -1.37
N LEU A 5 -5.56 -0.45 -0.29
CA LEU A 5 -6.79 0.33 -0.13
C LEU A 5 -6.40 1.73 0.33
N THR A 6 -6.92 2.76 -0.32
CA THR A 6 -6.59 4.15 0.04
C THR A 6 -7.77 4.84 0.71
N PHE A 7 -7.47 5.74 1.65
CA PHE A 7 -8.42 6.61 2.30
C PHE A 7 -8.22 8.03 1.79
N ILE A 8 -9.24 8.55 1.11
CA ILE A 8 -9.27 9.89 0.55
C ILE A 8 -10.21 10.79 1.36
N GLY A 9 -10.08 12.10 1.21
CA GLY A 9 -10.82 13.07 2.02
C GLY A 9 -10.15 14.42 1.97
N ARG A 10 -10.90 15.49 2.21
CA ARG A 10 -10.35 16.86 2.28
C ARG A 10 -9.52 17.07 3.56
N HIS A 11 -8.82 18.20 3.65
CA HIS A 11 -8.10 18.54 4.88
C HIS A 11 -9.08 18.53 6.08
N ASN A 12 -8.63 18.10 7.25
CA ASN A 12 -9.46 17.95 8.47
C ASN A 12 -10.67 17.01 8.39
N SER A 13 -10.80 16.16 7.36
CA SER A 13 -11.92 15.21 7.31
C SER A 13 -11.85 14.04 8.32
N GLY A 14 -10.78 13.96 9.13
CA GLY A 14 -10.61 12.88 10.12
C GLY A 14 -10.07 11.56 9.56
N LYS A 15 -9.53 11.54 8.33
CA LYS A 15 -8.90 10.36 7.70
C LYS A 15 -7.95 9.63 8.64
N THR A 16 -6.99 10.34 9.22
CA THR A 16 -5.96 9.71 10.07
C THR A 16 -6.58 9.05 11.30
N THR A 17 -7.64 9.61 11.89
CA THR A 17 -8.38 8.97 12.99
C THR A 17 -9.05 7.68 12.55
N VAL A 18 -9.75 7.70 11.40
CA VAL A 18 -10.41 6.51 10.84
C VAL A 18 -9.39 5.42 10.50
N ILE A 19 -8.31 5.80 9.81
CA ILE A 19 -7.23 4.87 9.42
C ILE A 19 -6.61 4.23 10.66
N ARG A 20 -6.26 5.02 11.68
CA ARG A 20 -5.65 4.48 12.91
C ARG A 20 -6.55 3.45 13.60
N GLU A 21 -7.86 3.70 13.67
CA GLU A 21 -8.80 2.77 14.30
C GLU A 21 -9.03 1.51 13.45
N VAL A 22 -9.11 1.63 12.14
CA VAL A 22 -9.17 0.47 11.22
C VAL A 22 -7.90 -0.37 11.33
N VAL A 23 -6.72 0.25 11.27
CA VAL A 23 -5.42 -0.42 11.40
C VAL A 23 -5.34 -1.16 12.73
N ARG A 24 -5.72 -0.50 13.84
CA ARG A 24 -5.74 -1.13 15.17
C ARG A 24 -6.60 -2.40 15.16
N ARG A 25 -7.83 -2.30 14.67
CA ARG A 25 -8.77 -3.44 14.64
C ARG A 25 -8.30 -4.58 13.74
N LEU A 26 -7.73 -4.29 12.58
CA LEU A 26 -7.15 -5.33 11.71
C LEU A 26 -5.94 -6.00 12.35
N ARG A 27 -5.09 -5.23 13.04
CA ARG A 27 -3.96 -5.80 13.79
C ARG A 27 -4.42 -6.65 14.97
N ASP A 28 -5.47 -6.24 15.67
CA ASP A 28 -6.08 -7.03 16.76
C ASP A 28 -6.66 -8.37 16.23
N ARG A 29 -6.98 -8.45 14.92
CA ARG A 29 -7.39 -9.68 14.21
C ARG A 29 -6.21 -10.51 13.67
N GLY A 30 -4.98 -10.06 13.87
CA GLY A 30 -3.76 -10.79 13.48
C GLY A 30 -3.16 -10.40 12.13
N TYR A 31 -3.71 -9.42 11.42
CA TYR A 31 -3.17 -8.97 10.13
C TYR A 31 -1.94 -8.07 10.29
N LYS A 32 -0.94 -8.28 9.43
CA LYS A 32 0.21 -7.37 9.24
C LYS A 32 -0.20 -6.22 8.32
N ILE A 33 -0.34 -5.03 8.86
CA ILE A 33 -0.76 -3.85 8.10
C ILE A 33 0.40 -2.89 7.92
N ALA A 34 0.66 -2.49 6.67
CA ALA A 34 1.54 -1.36 6.36
C ALA A 34 0.72 -0.12 6.01
N VAL A 35 1.28 1.06 6.28
CA VAL A 35 0.66 2.34 5.94
C VAL A 35 1.60 3.15 5.08
N ILE A 36 1.09 3.70 3.98
CA ILE A 36 1.81 4.63 3.12
C ILE A 36 1.04 5.93 3.00
N LYS A 37 1.71 7.08 3.17
CA LYS A 37 1.06 8.39 3.13
C LYS A 37 1.58 9.21 1.97
N SER A 38 0.66 9.82 1.24
CA SER A 38 0.97 10.83 0.22
C SER A 38 0.82 12.25 0.79
N THR A 39 1.66 13.17 0.34
CA THR A 39 1.59 14.59 0.71
C THR A 39 1.85 15.47 -0.52
N LYS A 40 1.32 16.70 -0.49
CA LYS A 40 1.59 17.71 -1.52
C LYS A 40 2.80 18.59 -1.18
N HIS A 41 3.34 18.48 0.04
CA HIS A 41 4.52 19.22 0.46
C HIS A 41 5.75 18.75 -0.33
N ARG A 42 6.57 19.70 -0.78
CA ARG A 42 7.87 19.45 -1.40
C ARG A 42 8.96 19.56 -0.35
N GLY A 43 10.02 18.77 -0.51
CA GLY A 43 11.17 18.80 0.42
C GLY A 43 10.81 18.27 1.80
N LEU A 44 10.25 17.07 1.87
CA LEU A 44 10.14 16.34 3.14
C LEU A 44 11.55 16.08 3.65
N ASN A 45 12.04 16.91 4.56
CA ASN A 45 13.30 16.70 5.23
C ASN A 45 13.02 16.40 6.71
N LEU A 46 12.96 15.11 7.00
CA LEU A 46 12.85 14.59 8.38
C LEU A 46 14.24 14.31 8.97
N ASP A 47 15.30 14.51 8.19
CA ASP A 47 16.67 14.34 8.65
C ASP A 47 17.21 15.62 9.29
N SER A 48 18.19 15.47 10.17
CA SER A 48 18.86 16.58 10.84
C SER A 48 19.87 17.22 9.90
N PRO A 49 19.84 18.55 9.67
CA PRO A 49 20.87 19.22 8.89
C PRO A 49 22.28 18.92 9.42
N GLY A 50 23.16 18.43 8.55
CA GLY A 50 24.55 18.11 8.90
C GLY A 50 24.81 16.68 9.38
N SER A 51 23.78 15.83 9.47
CA SER A 51 23.99 14.39 9.63
C SER A 51 24.65 13.77 8.39
N ASP A 52 25.30 12.62 8.55
CA ASP A 52 25.92 11.90 7.41
C ASP A 52 24.89 11.52 6.35
N SER A 53 23.70 11.08 6.75
CA SER A 53 22.60 10.76 5.82
C SER A 53 22.11 11.97 5.04
N TYR A 54 22.09 13.15 5.67
CA TYR A 54 21.76 14.41 5.01
C TYR A 54 22.84 14.80 4.00
N LEU A 55 24.12 14.64 4.36
CA LEU A 55 25.25 14.96 3.49
C LEU A 55 25.29 14.04 2.27
N TYR A 56 25.11 12.72 2.44
CA TYR A 56 24.99 11.80 1.30
C TYR A 56 23.85 12.18 0.34
N GLY A 57 22.69 12.58 0.87
CA GLY A 57 21.58 13.06 0.04
C GLY A 57 21.92 14.35 -0.71
N LYS A 58 22.70 15.25 -0.11
CA LYS A 58 23.21 16.48 -0.76
C LYS A 58 24.26 16.20 -1.83
N ASP A 59 25.06 15.16 -1.64
CA ASP A 59 26.08 14.72 -2.60
C ASP A 59 25.47 13.98 -3.81
N GLY A 60 24.15 13.83 -3.85
CA GLY A 60 23.43 13.26 -4.99
C GLY A 60 23.31 11.74 -4.95
N ILE A 61 23.65 11.10 -3.83
CA ILE A 61 23.44 9.65 -3.64
C ILE A 61 21.95 9.34 -3.72
N GLU A 62 21.58 8.34 -4.53
CA GLU A 62 20.18 8.08 -4.86
C GLU A 62 19.38 7.57 -3.67
N SER A 63 20.02 6.89 -2.71
CA SER A 63 19.38 6.32 -1.53
C SER A 63 20.36 6.10 -0.37
N VAL A 64 19.90 6.34 0.85
CA VAL A 64 20.64 6.13 2.10
C VAL A 64 19.73 5.40 3.08
N ALA A 65 20.25 4.34 3.71
CA ALA A 65 19.53 3.60 4.74
C ALA A 65 20.27 3.67 6.08
N LEU A 66 19.53 3.94 7.15
CA LEU A 66 19.99 3.82 8.53
C LEU A 66 19.32 2.58 9.13
N ILE A 67 20.13 1.71 9.75
CA ILE A 67 19.67 0.43 10.28
C ILE A 67 20.20 0.27 11.70
N CYS A 68 19.30 0.00 12.65
CA CYS A 68 19.63 -0.47 13.98
C CYS A 68 18.85 -1.77 14.26
N PRO A 69 19.03 -2.44 15.42
CA PRO A 69 18.41 -3.73 15.69
C PRO A 69 16.88 -3.78 15.56
N ASP A 70 16.20 -2.65 15.76
CA ASP A 70 14.75 -2.52 15.85
C ASP A 70 14.12 -1.52 14.85
N GLU A 71 14.93 -0.73 14.13
CA GLU A 71 14.43 0.30 13.21
C GLU A 71 15.23 0.35 11.91
N LEU A 72 14.51 0.67 10.83
CA LEU A 72 15.08 0.96 9.51
C LEU A 72 14.47 2.26 8.99
N ILE A 73 15.34 3.22 8.66
CA ILE A 73 14.96 4.47 8.00
C ILE A 73 15.58 4.48 6.61
N LEU A 74 14.77 4.74 5.59
CA LEU A 74 15.22 4.83 4.20
C LEU A 74 14.93 6.22 3.65
N PHE A 75 15.99 6.95 3.30
CA PHE A 75 15.93 8.14 2.47
C PHE A 75 16.19 7.74 1.03
N GLN A 76 15.25 8.05 0.13
CA GLN A 76 15.39 7.74 -1.28
C GLN A 76 14.70 8.80 -2.13
N ASN A 77 15.31 9.13 -3.26
CA ASN A 77 14.67 9.98 -4.26
C ASN A 77 13.41 9.31 -4.81
N ASN A 78 12.30 10.06 -4.87
CA ASN A 78 11.07 9.55 -5.47
C ASN A 78 11.20 9.48 -6.99
N THR A 79 11.41 8.28 -7.53
CA THR A 79 11.59 8.00 -8.96
C THR A 79 10.28 7.80 -9.73
N VAL A 80 9.15 8.28 -9.19
CA VAL A 80 7.79 8.11 -9.75
C VAL A 80 7.45 6.63 -9.94
N GLU A 81 7.36 5.89 -8.83
CA GLU A 81 6.90 4.51 -8.85
C GLU A 81 5.37 4.41 -8.79
N ASN A 82 4.80 3.44 -9.52
CA ASN A 82 3.41 3.02 -9.34
C ASN A 82 3.21 2.56 -7.89
N LEU A 83 2.12 2.98 -7.24
CA LEU A 83 1.83 2.63 -5.83
C LEU A 83 1.84 1.10 -5.58
N LYS A 84 1.43 0.28 -6.56
CA LYS A 84 1.52 -1.18 -6.44
C LYS A 84 2.96 -1.70 -6.42
N HIS A 85 3.81 -1.14 -7.27
CA HIS A 85 5.23 -1.49 -7.31
C HIS A 85 5.93 -1.06 -6.02
N LEU A 86 5.63 0.15 -5.55
CA LEU A 86 6.17 0.68 -4.30
C LEU A 86 5.75 -0.18 -3.10
N ALA A 87 4.48 -0.57 -3.04
CA ALA A 87 3.97 -1.48 -2.00
C ALA A 87 4.64 -2.87 -2.06
N PHE A 88 4.82 -3.42 -3.26
CA PHE A 88 5.52 -4.69 -3.47
C PHE A 88 6.97 -4.63 -2.99
N ARG A 89 7.67 -3.52 -3.27
CA ARG A 89 9.08 -3.33 -2.92
C ARG A 89 9.31 -3.05 -1.43
N LEU A 90 8.45 -2.24 -0.81
CA LEU A 90 8.66 -1.75 0.56
C LEU A 90 7.93 -2.56 1.64
N PHE A 91 6.83 -3.22 1.31
CA PHE A 91 5.99 -3.92 2.28
C PHE A 91 5.75 -5.38 1.91
N PRO A 92 6.81 -6.17 1.67
CA PRO A 92 6.69 -7.50 1.08
C PRO A 92 6.08 -8.54 2.03
N ASP A 93 5.94 -8.23 3.33
CA ASP A 93 5.36 -9.11 4.35
C ASP A 93 4.03 -8.60 4.91
N ALA A 94 3.50 -7.49 4.36
CA ALA A 94 2.21 -6.97 4.77
C ALA A 94 1.07 -7.82 4.18
N ASP A 95 0.06 -8.09 5.00
CA ASP A 95 -1.19 -8.67 4.56
C ASP A 95 -2.01 -7.66 3.76
N MET A 96 -1.87 -6.37 4.08
CA MET A 96 -2.51 -5.26 3.36
C MET A 96 -1.72 -3.95 3.52
N VAL A 97 -1.74 -3.12 2.48
CA VAL A 97 -1.22 -1.75 2.53
C VAL A 97 -2.37 -0.75 2.54
N ILE A 98 -2.40 0.12 3.55
CA ILE A 98 -3.36 1.21 3.66
C ILE A 98 -2.71 2.53 3.20
N GLY A 99 -3.29 3.17 2.19
CA GLY A 99 -2.82 4.46 1.71
C GLY A 99 -3.57 5.62 2.35
N GLU A 100 -2.88 6.62 2.92
CA GLU A 100 -3.49 7.92 3.24
C GLU A 100 -3.29 8.88 2.05
N GLY A 101 -4.39 9.22 1.36
CA GLY A 101 -4.39 10.05 0.16
C GLY A 101 -4.41 9.23 -1.14
N PHE A 102 -3.49 9.49 -2.07
CA PHE A 102 -3.42 8.81 -3.38
C PHE A 102 -4.72 8.92 -4.21
N LYS A 103 -5.31 10.12 -4.24
CA LYS A 103 -6.58 10.40 -4.94
C LYS A 103 -6.56 9.99 -6.42
N HIS A 104 -5.41 10.10 -7.07
CA HIS A 104 -5.25 9.86 -8.51
C HIS A 104 -4.60 8.51 -8.82
N ALA A 105 -4.44 7.62 -7.82
CA ALA A 105 -3.94 6.28 -8.08
C ALA A 105 -5.01 5.45 -8.79
N SER A 106 -4.73 5.08 -10.04
CA SER A 106 -5.63 4.31 -10.89
C SER A 106 -5.67 2.83 -10.49
N GLY A 107 -6.86 2.21 -10.57
CA GLY A 107 -7.04 0.79 -10.31
C GLY A 107 -6.82 0.37 -8.86
N ILE A 108 -6.93 1.32 -7.92
CA ILE A 108 -6.79 1.08 -6.48
C ILE A 108 -8.10 1.50 -5.79
N PRO A 109 -8.76 0.60 -5.04
CA PRO A 109 -10.00 0.90 -4.35
C PRO A 109 -9.78 1.98 -3.29
N LYS A 110 -10.81 2.80 -3.07
CA LYS A 110 -10.74 3.96 -2.18
C LYS A 110 -11.93 4.03 -1.23
N ILE A 111 -11.69 4.52 -0.02
CA ILE A 111 -12.72 4.91 0.94
C ILE A 111 -12.65 6.43 1.09
N GLU A 112 -13.76 7.11 0.82
CA GLU A 112 -13.86 8.54 1.12
C GLU A 112 -14.20 8.75 2.60
N VAL A 113 -13.45 9.60 3.29
CA VAL A 113 -13.77 10.07 4.64
C VAL A 113 -14.14 11.54 4.56
N THR A 114 -15.37 11.85 4.95
CA THR A 114 -15.94 13.20 4.97
C THR A 114 -16.61 13.50 6.32
N ARG A 115 -16.72 14.78 6.65
CA ARG A 115 -17.38 15.28 7.86
C ARG A 115 -18.12 16.58 7.55
N ALA A 116 -19.23 16.81 8.25
CA ALA A 116 -20.09 17.97 8.01
C ALA A 116 -19.32 19.30 8.10
N ASP A 117 -18.39 19.40 9.06
CA ASP A 117 -17.63 20.62 9.35
C ASP A 117 -16.40 20.82 8.46
N ALA A 118 -16.03 19.83 7.64
CA ALA A 118 -14.85 19.92 6.76
C ALA A 118 -15.21 20.43 5.37
N SER A 119 -16.07 19.70 4.66
CA SER A 119 -16.60 20.05 3.35
C SER A 119 -17.62 18.99 2.94
N LYS A 120 -18.79 19.42 2.46
CA LYS A 120 -19.82 18.51 1.96
C LYS A 120 -19.66 18.16 0.48
N GLU A 121 -18.73 18.81 -0.22
CA GLU A 121 -18.45 18.54 -1.63
C GLU A 121 -17.79 17.15 -1.80
N PRO A 122 -18.46 16.23 -2.49
CA PRO A 122 -18.04 14.83 -2.58
C PRO A 122 -16.81 14.67 -3.48
N LEU A 123 -15.69 14.19 -2.92
CA LEU A 123 -14.49 13.88 -3.71
C LEU A 123 -14.75 12.70 -4.66
N ARG A 124 -15.63 11.77 -4.27
CA ARG A 124 -16.03 10.60 -5.07
C ARG A 124 -16.60 10.93 -6.45
N GLU A 125 -17.09 12.14 -6.68
CA GLU A 125 -17.54 12.57 -8.01
C GLU A 125 -16.38 12.90 -8.97
N SER A 126 -15.19 13.16 -8.41
CA SER A 126 -13.98 13.54 -9.17
C SER A 126 -12.88 12.48 -9.15
N VAL A 127 -13.11 11.36 -8.46
CA VAL A 127 -12.11 10.32 -8.20
C VAL A 127 -12.70 8.95 -8.50
N SER A 128 -11.95 8.13 -9.24
CA SER A 128 -12.35 6.76 -9.57
C SER A 128 -12.19 5.80 -8.39
N ASP A 129 -12.87 4.65 -8.48
CA ASP A 129 -12.71 3.49 -7.60
C ASP A 129 -13.11 3.71 -6.13
N VAL A 130 -13.97 4.67 -5.83
CA VAL A 130 -14.53 4.82 -4.48
C VAL A 130 -15.51 3.66 -4.21
N ARG A 131 -15.24 2.88 -3.16
CA ARG A 131 -16.00 1.68 -2.78
C ARG A 131 -16.89 1.88 -1.56
N ALA A 132 -16.58 2.86 -0.72
CA ALA A 132 -17.38 3.23 0.44
C ALA A 132 -17.11 4.67 0.87
N VAL A 133 -18.01 5.23 1.68
CA VAL A 133 -17.90 6.55 2.30
C VAL A 133 -18.01 6.41 3.83
N VAL A 134 -17.19 7.14 4.57
CA VAL A 134 -17.28 7.32 6.02
C VAL A 134 -17.73 8.75 6.29
N SER A 135 -18.83 8.92 7.02
CA SER A 135 -19.47 10.21 7.26
C SER A 135 -20.07 10.32 8.67
N ASP A 136 -20.20 11.54 9.18
CA ASP A 136 -21.00 11.88 10.37
C ASP A 136 -22.36 12.51 10.05
N TYR A 137 -22.68 12.71 8.77
CA TYR A 137 -23.97 13.17 8.26
C TYR A 137 -24.52 12.24 7.18
N GLU A 138 -25.81 12.38 6.85
CA GLU A 138 -26.47 11.56 5.84
C GLU A 138 -25.92 11.82 4.43
N ILE A 139 -25.62 10.73 3.72
CA ILE A 139 -25.11 10.73 2.35
C ILE A 139 -25.80 9.61 1.59
N SER A 140 -26.20 9.89 0.34
CA SER A 140 -26.63 8.86 -0.59
C SER A 140 -25.41 8.25 -1.31
N PHE A 141 -25.08 7.01 -0.97
CA PHE A 141 -24.05 6.20 -1.63
C PHE A 141 -24.28 4.71 -1.32
N ASP A 142 -23.79 3.80 -2.16
CA ASP A 142 -23.99 2.35 -2.01
C ASP A 142 -23.57 1.82 -0.63
N LYS A 143 -22.39 2.23 -0.16
CA LYS A 143 -21.85 1.83 1.15
C LYS A 143 -21.43 3.05 1.96
N VAL A 144 -22.17 3.34 3.03
CA VAL A 144 -21.89 4.45 3.94
C VAL A 144 -21.73 3.92 5.36
N PHE A 145 -20.64 4.31 6.02
CA PHE A 145 -20.34 3.96 7.39
C PHE A 145 -20.28 5.21 8.28
N LYS A 146 -20.76 5.08 9.52
CA LYS A 146 -20.65 6.16 10.50
C LYS A 146 -19.26 6.18 11.13
N THR A 147 -18.75 7.36 11.43
CA THR A 147 -17.49 7.54 12.18
C THR A 147 -17.50 6.86 13.56
N SER A 148 -18.69 6.66 14.16
CA SER A 148 -18.87 5.94 15.42
C SER A 148 -18.89 4.41 15.27
N ARG A 149 -19.00 3.88 14.05
CA ARG A 149 -19.16 2.44 13.77
C ARG A 149 -18.02 1.89 12.90
N ILE A 150 -16.79 2.23 13.25
CA ILE A 150 -15.59 1.78 12.50
C ILE A 150 -15.43 0.25 12.52
N ALA A 151 -16.03 -0.45 13.48
CA ALA A 151 -16.08 -1.92 13.47
C ALA A 151 -16.73 -2.46 12.18
N GLU A 152 -17.90 -1.94 11.81
CA GLU A 152 -18.63 -2.35 10.59
C GLU A 152 -17.81 -2.05 9.32
N LEU A 153 -17.12 -0.90 9.29
CA LEU A 153 -16.20 -0.57 8.20
C LEU A 153 -15.04 -1.57 8.12
N THR A 154 -14.50 -1.97 9.27
CA THR A 154 -13.38 -2.93 9.34
C THR A 154 -13.82 -4.29 8.83
N ASP A 155 -15.02 -4.76 9.21
CA ASP A 155 -15.61 -6.01 8.73
C ASP A 155 -15.81 -5.97 7.22
N PHE A 156 -16.31 -4.85 6.69
CA PHE A 156 -16.42 -4.66 5.24
C PHE A 156 -15.06 -4.75 4.54
N ILE A 157 -14.02 -4.12 5.10
CA ILE A 157 -12.68 -4.12 4.52
C ILE A 157 -12.10 -5.53 4.48
N GLU A 158 -12.19 -6.26 5.60
CA GLU A 158 -11.70 -7.62 5.71
C GLU A 158 -12.38 -8.54 4.70
N ASN A 159 -13.72 -8.52 4.67
CA ASN A 159 -14.50 -9.37 3.78
C ASN A 159 -14.31 -9.03 2.30
N SER A 160 -14.07 -7.77 1.96
CA SER A 160 -14.00 -7.32 0.55
C SER A 160 -12.60 -7.33 -0.03
N PHE A 161 -11.57 -7.23 0.79
CA PHE A 161 -10.20 -6.99 0.30
C PHE A 161 -9.13 -7.93 0.89
N LEU A 162 -9.43 -8.64 1.99
CA LEU A 162 -8.47 -9.56 2.65
C LEU A 162 -8.83 -11.03 2.48
N ASN A 163 -10.12 -11.38 2.38
CA ASN A 163 -10.58 -12.78 2.35
C ASN A 163 -10.42 -13.48 0.99
N ASP A 164 -10.21 -12.75 -0.10
CA ASP A 164 -9.91 -13.36 -1.40
C ASP A 164 -8.44 -13.78 -1.47
N LYS A 165 -8.21 -15.05 -1.79
CA LYS A 165 -6.86 -15.61 -1.97
C LYS A 165 -6.11 -14.81 -3.03
N LYS A 166 -5.09 -14.11 -2.56
CA LYS A 166 -4.15 -13.31 -3.34
C LYS A 166 -3.66 -14.07 -4.57
N ASP A 167 -3.61 -13.39 -5.71
CA ASP A 167 -2.75 -13.78 -6.84
C ASP A 167 -1.35 -14.13 -6.33
N ASP A 168 -0.93 -15.37 -6.47
CA ASP A 168 0.32 -15.91 -5.91
C ASP A 168 1.56 -15.61 -6.77
N VAL A 169 1.35 -14.98 -7.93
CA VAL A 169 2.40 -14.54 -8.85
C VAL A 169 2.12 -13.10 -9.27
N CYS A 170 3.14 -12.25 -9.21
CA CYS A 170 3.11 -10.90 -9.74
C CYS A 170 4.33 -10.71 -10.64
N LEU A 171 4.13 -10.10 -11.81
CA LEU A 171 5.21 -9.75 -12.72
C LEU A 171 5.22 -8.25 -12.94
N PHE A 172 6.38 -7.65 -12.68
CA PHE A 172 6.66 -6.28 -13.05
C PHE A 172 7.74 -6.25 -14.13
N VAL A 173 7.49 -5.51 -15.21
CA VAL A 173 8.47 -5.20 -16.27
C VAL A 173 8.66 -3.70 -16.25
N ASP A 174 9.88 -3.24 -15.98
CA ASP A 174 10.22 -1.83 -15.82
C ASP A 174 9.28 -1.09 -14.86
N SER A 175 9.04 -1.70 -13.69
CA SER A 175 8.12 -1.21 -12.65
C SER A 175 6.63 -1.16 -13.03
N ARG A 176 6.25 -1.68 -14.20
CA ARG A 176 4.85 -1.80 -14.65
C ARG A 176 4.33 -3.20 -14.40
N GLU A 177 3.19 -3.30 -13.72
CA GLU A 177 2.53 -4.58 -13.49
C GLU A 177 1.99 -5.15 -14.82
N ILE A 178 2.28 -6.43 -15.07
CA ILE A 178 1.78 -7.16 -16.23
C ILE A 178 0.68 -8.11 -15.78
N SER A 179 -0.50 -7.99 -16.41
CA SER A 179 -1.60 -8.92 -16.17
C SER A 179 -1.29 -10.28 -16.78
N LEU A 180 -1.38 -11.34 -15.96
CA LEU A 180 -1.11 -12.71 -16.36
C LEU A 180 -2.40 -13.53 -16.34
N ASN A 181 -2.69 -14.21 -17.44
CA ASN A 181 -3.72 -15.25 -17.46
C ASN A 181 -3.28 -16.48 -16.64
N ASN A 182 -4.23 -17.36 -16.33
CA ASN A 182 -3.98 -18.55 -15.49
C ASN A 182 -2.91 -19.48 -16.06
N PHE A 183 -2.87 -19.66 -17.38
CA PHE A 183 -1.88 -20.54 -18.01
C PHE A 183 -0.46 -20.01 -17.82
N VAL A 184 -0.20 -18.74 -18.15
CA VAL A 184 1.13 -18.12 -18.02
C VAL A 184 1.55 -18.08 -16.55
N ARG A 185 0.62 -17.74 -15.65
CA ARG A 185 0.83 -17.73 -14.20
C ARG A 185 1.30 -19.10 -13.67
N ASN A 186 0.54 -20.15 -13.98
CA ASN A 186 0.85 -21.51 -13.53
C ASN A 186 2.15 -22.02 -14.15
N SER A 187 2.43 -21.66 -15.40
CA SER A 187 3.66 -22.06 -16.11
C SER A 187 4.89 -21.41 -15.49
N LEU A 188 4.88 -20.10 -15.25
CA LEU A 188 5.96 -19.38 -14.57
C LEU A 188 6.23 -19.97 -13.19
N LYS A 189 5.17 -20.18 -12.40
CA LYS A 189 5.27 -20.79 -11.08
C LYS A 189 5.90 -22.19 -11.18
N GLY A 190 5.39 -23.06 -12.05
CA GLY A 190 5.88 -24.43 -12.21
C GLY A 190 7.34 -24.50 -12.62
N ILE A 191 7.76 -23.70 -13.61
CA ILE A 191 9.15 -23.64 -14.08
C ILE A 191 10.08 -23.18 -12.95
N ILE A 192 9.73 -22.09 -12.28
CA ILE A 192 10.55 -21.52 -11.20
C ILE A 192 10.66 -22.52 -10.04
N PHE A 193 9.55 -23.08 -9.56
CA PHE A 193 9.60 -24.08 -8.49
C PHE A 193 10.33 -25.36 -8.94
N GLY A 194 10.27 -25.74 -10.21
CA GLY A 194 11.07 -26.81 -10.78
C GLY A 194 12.56 -26.59 -10.58
N PHE A 195 13.07 -25.39 -10.87
CA PHE A 195 14.47 -25.06 -10.60
C PHE A 195 14.81 -25.04 -9.10
N ILE A 196 13.95 -24.44 -8.28
CA ILE A 196 14.20 -24.34 -6.83
C ILE A 196 14.21 -25.71 -6.15
N ASN A 197 13.36 -26.65 -6.57
CA ASN A 197 13.32 -28.00 -5.98
C ASN A 197 14.60 -28.81 -6.26
N CYS A 198 15.39 -28.45 -7.27
CA CYS A 198 16.69 -29.05 -7.53
C CYS A 198 17.81 -28.49 -6.62
N LEU A 199 17.56 -27.40 -5.89
CA LEU A 199 18.54 -26.77 -5.01
C LEU A 199 18.56 -27.45 -3.63
N LYS A 200 19.77 -27.66 -3.09
CA LYS A 200 19.96 -28.22 -1.74
C LYS A 200 19.54 -27.19 -0.68
N PHE A 201 18.99 -27.65 0.43
CA PHE A 201 18.64 -26.87 1.64
C PHE A 201 17.45 -25.89 1.54
N ILE A 202 16.56 -26.04 0.55
CA ILE A 202 15.40 -25.13 0.34
C ILE A 202 14.04 -25.86 0.54
N GLN A 203 14.03 -27.05 1.14
CA GLN A 203 12.80 -27.79 1.42
C GLN A 203 11.87 -26.99 2.35
N GLY A 204 10.66 -26.69 1.88
CA GLY A 204 9.65 -25.96 2.66
C GLY A 204 9.66 -24.44 2.50
N ALA A 205 10.38 -23.87 1.53
CA ALA A 205 10.33 -22.44 1.25
C ALA A 205 8.89 -21.97 0.93
N GLN A 206 8.40 -21.01 1.72
CA GLN A 206 7.05 -20.47 1.59
C GLN A 206 6.97 -19.22 0.70
N LYS A 207 8.11 -18.54 0.52
CA LYS A 207 8.23 -17.30 -0.23
C LYS A 207 9.48 -17.34 -1.10
N LEU A 208 9.35 -16.87 -2.32
CA LEU A 208 10.44 -16.77 -3.28
C LEU A 208 10.43 -15.38 -3.90
N GLU A 209 11.58 -14.73 -3.92
CA GLU A 209 11.80 -13.44 -4.58
C GLU A 209 12.88 -13.61 -5.64
N ILE A 210 12.54 -13.25 -6.89
CA ILE A 210 13.47 -13.32 -8.02
C ILE A 210 13.60 -11.91 -8.60
N ARG A 211 14.85 -11.47 -8.78
CA ARG A 211 15.18 -10.22 -9.45
C ARG A 211 16.19 -10.52 -10.55
N ILE A 212 15.84 -10.21 -11.79
CA ILE A 212 16.68 -10.44 -12.96
C ILE A 212 16.95 -9.07 -13.60
N LYS A 213 18.24 -8.74 -13.77
CA LYS A 213 18.65 -7.59 -14.57
C LYS A 213 18.98 -8.08 -15.98
N GLY A 214 18.40 -7.44 -16.99
CA GLY A 214 18.74 -7.74 -18.39
C GLY A 214 20.15 -7.28 -18.74
N PRO A 215 20.71 -7.75 -19.86
CA PRO A 215 21.88 -7.11 -20.46
C PRO A 215 21.47 -5.68 -20.86
N GLY A 216 22.08 -4.68 -20.21
CA GLY A 216 21.86 -3.27 -20.53
C GLY A 216 22.45 -2.86 -21.86
#